data_AF-A0A2V7L681-F1
#
_entry.id   AF-A0A2V7L681-F1
#
_cell.length_a   1.000
_cell.length_b   1.000
_cell.length_c   1.000
_cell.angle_alpha   90.00
_cell.angle_beta   90.00
_cell.angle_gamma   90.00
#
_symmetry.space_group_name_H-M   'P 1'
#
loop_
_entity.id
_entity.type
_entity.pdbx_description
1 polymer ?
#
loop_
_entity_poly.entity_id
_entity_poly.type
_entity_poly.pdbx_seq_one_letter_code
_entity_poly.pdbx_strand_id
1 'polypeptide(L)'
;MPVFEAFRLALHTIRAQKLKSGFSLLGVFIGVASLIAAWSIVNGVNRYMTEKFAQTLYGVNTFQLRRRPMFAANVPDSVWRAWRRRPRIKFSDAEAVNAALTMPVVTAWQSDENGSVFYGGKEARDIQLVTASERYFDIKNLRIAVGRAFTSQENRSGVPVAVLGDAVAKRLFVDRTPLDRSVRIGGVAYRVIGVVEKQGSILGFPLDRFVVVPAMSPAQNLVNPPGVLDALLVKAQSEGEMREAMEVAEGVMRSRHHLRPNQDNNFVLATSEGVQRF
;
A
#
# COMPACT_ATOMS: atom_id res chain seq x y z
N MET A 1 43.60 25.71 -43.80
CA MET A 1 43.28 26.71 -42.76
C MET A 1 43.63 26.12 -41.40
N PRO A 2 44.47 26.75 -40.58
CA PRO A 2 44.69 26.31 -39.21
C PRO A 2 43.36 26.38 -38.44
N VAL A 3 43.06 25.35 -37.65
CA VAL A 3 41.80 25.21 -36.89
C VAL A 3 41.50 26.45 -36.03
N PHE A 4 42.55 27.12 -35.58
CA PHE A 4 42.48 28.36 -34.80
C PHE A 4 41.85 29.54 -35.58
N GLU A 5 42.14 29.67 -36.87
CA GLU A 5 41.54 30.71 -37.72
C GLU A 5 40.07 30.43 -37.98
N ALA A 6 39.69 29.17 -38.21
CA ALA A 6 38.29 28.79 -38.38
C ALA A 6 37.46 29.10 -37.13
N PHE A 7 38.01 28.85 -35.94
CA PHE A 7 37.37 29.16 -34.66
C PHE A 7 37.20 30.68 -34.46
N ARG A 8 38.24 31.46 -34.77
CA ARG A 8 38.22 32.92 -34.70
C ARG A 8 37.20 33.52 -35.67
N LEU A 9 37.10 32.98 -36.88
CA LEU A 9 36.13 33.40 -37.89
C LEU A 9 34.70 33.10 -37.43
N ALA A 10 34.43 31.89 -36.92
CA ALA A 10 33.12 31.50 -36.41
C ALA A 10 32.64 32.40 -35.25
N LEU A 11 33.54 32.74 -34.33
CA LEU A 11 33.23 33.64 -33.20
C LEU A 11 32.90 35.06 -33.67
N HIS A 12 33.58 35.54 -34.71
CA HIS A 12 33.29 36.83 -35.32
C HIS A 12 31.90 36.84 -35.99
N THR A 13 31.53 35.76 -36.69
CA THR A 13 30.21 35.61 -37.33
C THR A 13 29.07 35.57 -36.30
N ILE A 14 29.26 34.87 -35.18
CA ILE A 14 28.29 34.87 -34.06
C ILE A 14 28.13 36.28 -33.47
N ARG A 15 29.23 37.03 -33.31
CA ARG A 15 29.19 38.42 -32.81
C ARG A 15 28.55 39.40 -33.81
N ALA A 16 28.64 39.15 -35.10
CA ALA A 16 28.02 39.98 -36.13
C ALA A 16 26.50 39.74 -36.20
N GLN A 17 26.02 38.50 -36.06
CA GLN A 17 24.59 38.14 -36.13
C GLN A 17 23.95 37.88 -34.76
N LYS A 18 24.11 38.84 -33.83
CA LYS A 18 23.68 38.70 -32.41
C LYS A 18 22.23 38.24 -32.24
N LEU A 19 21.29 38.77 -33.03
CA LEU A 19 19.87 38.41 -32.94
C LEU A 19 19.62 36.96 -33.37
N LYS A 20 20.14 36.57 -34.55
CA LYS A 20 19.94 35.22 -35.09
C LYS A 20 20.58 34.16 -34.19
N SER A 21 21.82 34.38 -33.76
CA SER A 21 22.51 33.47 -32.84
C SER A 21 21.83 33.40 -31.47
N GLY A 22 21.29 34.52 -30.97
CA GLY A 22 20.52 34.59 -29.73
C GLY A 22 19.24 33.75 -29.78
N PHE A 23 18.41 33.92 -30.81
CA PHE A 23 17.16 33.15 -30.96
C PHE A 23 17.41 31.65 -31.16
N SER A 24 18.43 31.27 -31.96
CA SER A 24 18.79 29.86 -32.13
C SER A 24 19.27 29.23 -30.81
N LEU A 25 20.09 29.94 -30.03
CA LEU A 25 20.55 29.47 -28.72
C LEU A 25 19.37 29.34 -27.74
N LEU A 26 18.47 30.33 -27.71
CA LEU A 26 17.31 30.33 -26.83
C LEU A 26 16.37 29.16 -27.13
N GLY A 27 16.14 28.87 -28.42
CA GLY A 27 15.31 27.74 -28.83
C GLY A 27 15.87 26.39 -28.37
N VAL A 28 17.17 26.16 -28.55
CA VAL A 28 17.84 24.94 -28.07
C VAL A 28 17.83 24.88 -26.55
N PHE A 29 18.08 26.01 -25.87
CA PHE A 29 18.08 26.09 -24.41
C PHE A 29 16.71 25.74 -23.82
N ILE A 30 15.62 26.32 -24.32
CA ILE A 30 14.25 26.04 -23.86
C ILE A 30 13.87 24.58 -24.18
N GLY A 31 14.25 24.06 -25.35
CA GLY A 31 14.01 22.67 -25.73
C GLY A 31 14.67 21.68 -24.77
N VAL A 32 15.97 21.86 -24.49
CA VAL A 32 16.71 20.98 -23.58
C VAL A 32 16.25 21.17 -22.13
N ALA A 33 16.00 22.40 -21.69
CA ALA A 33 15.51 22.69 -20.34
C ALA A 33 14.14 22.05 -20.08
N SER A 34 13.21 22.12 -21.04
CA SER A 34 11.88 21.51 -20.90
C SER A 34 11.96 19.98 -20.86
N LEU A 35 12.83 19.37 -21.67
CA LEU A 35 13.07 17.92 -21.64
C LEU A 35 13.65 17.46 -20.30
N ILE A 36 14.67 18.17 -19.78
CA ILE A 36 15.28 17.85 -18.48
C ILE A 36 14.26 18.04 -17.35
N ALA A 37 13.46 19.11 -17.39
CA ALA A 37 12.42 19.37 -16.40
C ALA A 37 11.37 18.25 -16.38
N ALA A 38 10.84 17.86 -17.54
CA ALA A 38 9.89 16.76 -17.65
C ALA A 38 10.50 15.44 -17.14
N TRP A 39 11.72 15.12 -17.53
CA TRP A 39 12.44 13.93 -17.08
C TRP A 39 12.67 13.92 -15.56
N SER A 40 13.04 15.07 -14.99
CA SER A 40 13.26 15.24 -13.55
C SER A 40 11.97 15.10 -12.76
N ILE A 41 10.87 15.67 -13.24
CA ILE A 41 9.55 15.54 -12.61
C ILE A 41 9.11 14.09 -12.61
N VAL A 42 9.19 13.39 -13.75
CA VAL A 42 8.78 11.99 -13.86
C VAL A 42 9.59 11.11 -12.90
N ASN A 43 10.92 11.25 -12.90
CA ASN A 43 11.78 10.45 -12.03
C ASN A 43 11.66 10.84 -10.56
N GLY A 44 11.49 12.13 -10.26
CA GLY A 44 11.26 12.62 -8.91
C GLY A 44 9.96 12.08 -8.32
N VAL A 45 8.88 12.06 -9.10
CA VAL A 45 7.60 11.45 -8.71
C VAL A 45 7.74 9.94 -8.54
N ASN A 46 8.38 9.23 -9.48
CA ASN A 46 8.59 7.78 -9.36
C ASN A 46 9.39 7.43 -8.09
N ARG A 47 10.48 8.16 -7.81
CA ARG A 47 11.31 7.95 -6.62
C ARG A 47 10.56 8.28 -5.34
N TYR A 48 9.80 9.37 -5.32
CA TYR A 48 8.96 9.74 -4.18
C TYR A 48 7.86 8.70 -3.94
N MET A 49 7.25 8.16 -5.01
CA MET A 49 6.28 7.07 -4.95
C MET A 49 6.92 5.83 -4.32
N THR A 50 8.07 5.38 -4.81
CA THR A 50 8.69 4.14 -4.34
C THR A 50 9.28 4.25 -2.93
N GLU A 51 9.88 5.38 -2.55
CA GLU A 51 10.49 5.54 -1.23
C GLU A 51 9.43 5.81 -0.14
N LYS A 52 8.55 6.80 -0.33
CA LYS A 52 7.58 7.19 0.71
C LYS A 52 6.37 6.27 0.78
N PHE A 53 5.84 5.79 -0.36
CA PHE A 53 4.68 4.89 -0.29
C PHE A 53 5.06 3.50 0.16
N ALA A 54 6.18 2.93 -0.32
CA ALA A 54 6.54 1.57 0.07
C ALA A 54 6.85 1.48 1.57
N GLN A 55 7.56 2.47 2.13
CA GLN A 55 7.84 2.52 3.57
C GLN A 55 6.58 2.72 4.40
N THR A 56 5.66 3.60 3.96
CA THR A 56 4.42 3.90 4.71
C THR A 56 3.40 2.76 4.61
N LEU A 57 3.30 2.09 3.46
CA LEU A 57 2.29 1.05 3.21
C LEU A 57 2.73 -0.33 3.67
N TYR A 58 4.00 -0.70 3.51
CA TYR A 58 4.47 -2.03 3.92
C TYR A 58 4.94 -2.05 5.35
N GLY A 59 5.49 -0.96 5.88
CA GLY A 59 6.18 -0.94 7.16
C GLY A 59 7.64 -1.41 7.03
N VAL A 60 8.50 -0.97 7.95
CA VAL A 60 9.90 -1.39 8.00
C VAL A 60 9.96 -2.86 8.44
N ASN A 61 10.87 -3.65 7.86
CA ASN A 61 11.07 -5.07 8.15
C ASN A 61 9.77 -5.90 8.08
N THR A 62 8.91 -5.57 7.13
CA THR A 62 7.60 -6.21 6.98
C THR A 62 7.42 -6.78 5.58
N PHE A 63 6.90 -7.99 5.49
CA PHE A 63 6.44 -8.59 4.24
C PHE A 63 4.95 -8.95 4.30
N GLN A 64 4.32 -9.04 3.12
CA GLN A 64 2.94 -9.46 2.95
C GLN A 64 2.90 -10.71 2.08
N LEU A 65 2.40 -11.82 2.63
CA LEU A 65 2.05 -13.00 1.86
C LEU A 65 0.69 -12.77 1.20
N ARG A 66 0.67 -12.68 -0.13
CA ARG A 66 -0.53 -12.39 -0.92
C ARG A 66 -0.64 -13.32 -2.12
N ARG A 67 -1.85 -13.40 -2.68
CA ARG A 67 -2.10 -14.09 -3.96
C ARG A 67 -1.39 -13.43 -5.15
N ARG A 68 -1.35 -12.10 -5.15
CA ARG A 68 -0.84 -11.25 -6.24
C ARG A 68 -0.14 -10.02 -5.67
N PRO A 69 0.76 -9.37 -6.43
CA PRO A 69 1.33 -8.10 -6.03
C PRO A 69 0.23 -7.06 -5.80
N MET A 70 0.43 -6.19 -4.81
CA MET A 70 -0.48 -5.07 -4.52
C MET A 70 -0.41 -4.01 -5.62
N PHE A 71 0.81 -3.77 -6.12
CA PHE A 71 1.10 -2.85 -7.20
C PHE A 71 1.72 -3.61 -8.37
N ALA A 72 1.23 -3.30 -9.56
CA ALA A 72 1.67 -3.89 -10.81
C ALA A 72 1.45 -2.86 -11.92
N ALA A 73 2.48 -2.11 -12.25
CA ALA A 73 2.48 -1.17 -13.37
C ALA A 73 2.94 -1.89 -14.65
N ASN A 74 2.35 -1.55 -15.81
CA ASN A 74 2.77 -2.04 -17.13
C ASN A 74 2.83 -3.57 -17.28
N VAL A 75 1.97 -4.31 -16.57
CA VAL A 75 1.93 -5.76 -16.62
C VAL A 75 1.03 -6.25 -17.77
N PRO A 76 1.50 -7.14 -18.67
CA PRO A 76 0.68 -7.68 -19.75
C PRO A 76 -0.59 -8.40 -19.25
N ASP A 77 -1.66 -8.34 -20.03
CA ASP A 77 -2.95 -8.99 -19.69
C ASP A 77 -2.84 -10.49 -19.45
N SER A 78 -1.88 -11.16 -20.11
CA SER A 78 -1.59 -12.58 -19.92
C SER A 78 -1.15 -12.89 -18.48
N VAL A 79 -0.30 -12.04 -17.92
CA VAL A 79 0.21 -12.15 -16.54
C VAL A 79 -0.90 -11.85 -15.54
N TRP A 80 -1.72 -10.82 -15.81
CA TRP A 80 -2.92 -10.54 -15.00
C TRP A 80 -3.90 -11.72 -14.96
N ARG A 81 -4.14 -12.38 -16.11
CA ARG A 81 -4.95 -13.60 -16.17
C ARG A 81 -4.30 -14.76 -15.43
N ALA A 82 -2.98 -14.91 -15.49
CA ALA A 82 -2.27 -15.92 -14.71
C ALA A 82 -2.43 -15.69 -13.20
N TRP A 83 -2.26 -14.46 -12.71
CA TRP A 83 -2.45 -14.13 -11.30
C TRP A 83 -3.88 -14.36 -10.81
N ARG A 84 -4.88 -14.03 -11.64
CA ARG A 84 -6.30 -14.32 -11.35
C ARG A 84 -6.65 -15.82 -11.30
N ARG A 85 -5.79 -16.70 -11.81
CA ARG A 85 -5.95 -18.16 -11.73
C ARG A 85 -5.22 -18.79 -10.54
N ARG A 86 -4.34 -18.04 -9.88
CA ARG A 86 -3.66 -18.51 -8.66
C ARG A 86 -4.68 -18.87 -7.57
N PRO A 87 -4.44 -19.88 -6.73
CA PRO A 87 -5.28 -20.15 -5.56
C PRO A 87 -5.44 -18.92 -4.67
N ARG A 88 -6.59 -18.78 -4.02
CA ARG A 88 -6.80 -17.74 -2.99
C ARG A 88 -6.07 -18.16 -1.71
N ILE A 89 -5.53 -17.19 -0.97
CA ILE A 89 -4.91 -17.44 0.33
C ILE A 89 -6.02 -17.64 1.36
N LYS A 90 -5.93 -18.69 2.18
CA LYS A 90 -6.91 -19.00 3.22
C LYS A 90 -6.40 -18.63 4.61
N PHE A 91 -7.31 -18.45 5.57
CA PHE A 91 -6.93 -18.32 6.99
C PHE A 91 -6.11 -19.51 7.48
N SER A 92 -6.44 -20.72 7.07
CA SER A 92 -5.66 -21.93 7.38
C SER A 92 -4.23 -21.90 6.84
N ASP A 93 -3.99 -21.20 5.73
CA ASP A 93 -2.64 -21.05 5.18
C ASP A 93 -1.84 -20.07 6.02
N ALA A 94 -2.46 -18.94 6.40
CA ALA A 94 -1.85 -17.96 7.28
C ALA A 94 -1.56 -18.53 8.68
N GLU A 95 -2.44 -19.35 9.24
CA GLU A 95 -2.23 -20.04 10.51
C GLU A 95 -1.06 -21.02 10.43
N ALA A 96 -0.95 -21.80 9.35
CA ALA A 96 0.16 -22.73 9.15
C ALA A 96 1.50 -22.01 9.02
N VAL A 97 1.53 -20.88 8.30
CA VAL A 97 2.72 -20.02 8.24
C VAL A 97 3.05 -19.49 9.63
N ASN A 98 2.08 -18.91 10.33
CA ASN A 98 2.28 -18.37 11.68
C ASN A 98 2.80 -19.41 12.68
N ALA A 99 2.33 -20.67 12.59
CA ALA A 99 2.77 -21.75 13.44
C ALA A 99 4.21 -22.23 13.15
N ALA A 100 4.70 -22.02 11.92
CA ALA A 100 6.04 -22.41 11.50
C ALA A 100 7.10 -21.34 11.81
N LEU A 101 6.69 -20.10 12.04
CA LEU A 101 7.59 -18.99 12.37
C LEU A 101 8.02 -19.10 13.83
N THR A 102 9.27 -19.52 14.06
CA THR A 102 9.86 -19.69 15.40
C THR A 102 10.59 -18.45 15.90
N MET A 103 10.95 -17.54 14.99
CA MET A 103 11.58 -16.25 15.25
C MET A 103 10.57 -15.21 15.80
N PRO A 104 11.03 -14.15 16.51
CA PRO A 104 10.14 -13.18 17.13
C PRO A 104 9.53 -12.21 16.11
N VAL A 105 8.44 -12.64 15.47
CA VAL A 105 7.66 -11.85 14.50
C VAL A 105 6.27 -11.51 15.02
N VAL A 106 5.72 -10.39 14.54
CA VAL A 106 4.33 -10.02 14.75
C VAL A 106 3.56 -10.29 13.46
N THR A 107 2.47 -11.04 13.55
CA THR A 107 1.63 -11.37 12.40
C THR A 107 0.25 -10.75 12.50
N ALA A 108 -0.32 -10.35 11.37
CA ALA A 108 -1.68 -9.89 11.29
C ALA A 108 -2.37 -10.33 10.00
N TRP A 109 -3.68 -10.52 10.06
CA TRP A 109 -4.50 -10.78 8.90
C TRP A 109 -5.04 -9.46 8.35
N GLN A 110 -5.14 -9.35 7.03
CA GLN A 110 -5.76 -8.22 6.37
C GLN A 110 -6.53 -8.69 5.14
N SER A 111 -7.72 -8.14 5.04
CA SER A 111 -8.50 -8.07 3.81
C SER A 111 -8.99 -6.64 3.63
N ASP A 112 -9.04 -6.18 2.38
CA ASP A 112 -9.50 -4.83 2.10
C ASP A 112 -10.24 -4.69 0.77
N GLU A 113 -11.28 -3.85 0.79
CA GLU A 113 -12.07 -3.48 -0.39
C GLU A 113 -12.58 -2.04 -0.25
N ASN A 114 -12.94 -1.40 -1.36
CA ASN A 114 -13.57 -0.09 -1.33
C ASN A 114 -15.05 -0.23 -1.00
N GLY A 115 -15.55 0.61 -0.09
CA GLY A 115 -16.95 0.59 0.32
C GLY A 115 -17.45 1.94 0.81
N SER A 116 -18.64 1.90 1.40
CA SER A 116 -19.31 3.05 2.01
C SER A 116 -19.56 2.83 3.50
N VAL A 117 -19.49 3.92 4.26
CA VAL A 117 -19.85 3.96 5.68
C VAL A 117 -20.99 4.93 5.89
N PHE A 118 -22.05 4.49 6.55
CA PHE A 118 -23.26 5.29 6.78
C PHE A 118 -23.40 5.69 8.24
N TYR A 119 -23.80 6.94 8.49
CA TYR A 119 -24.09 7.43 9.83
C TYR A 119 -25.16 8.53 9.78
N GLY A 120 -26.27 8.36 10.52
CA GLY A 120 -27.28 9.41 10.71
C GLY A 120 -27.82 10.03 9.41
N GLY A 121 -28.03 9.22 8.36
CA GLY A 121 -28.46 9.68 7.03
C GLY A 121 -27.35 10.22 6.13
N LYS A 122 -26.11 10.33 6.62
CA LYS A 122 -24.93 10.68 5.81
C LYS A 122 -24.23 9.41 5.31
N GLU A 123 -23.72 9.48 4.09
CA GLU A 123 -22.90 8.44 3.48
C GLU A 123 -21.48 8.98 3.19
N ALA A 124 -20.48 8.29 3.70
CA ALA A 124 -19.10 8.45 3.28
C ALA A 124 -18.77 7.35 2.26
N ARG A 125 -18.58 7.75 1.00
CA ARG A 125 -18.18 6.88 -0.12
C ARG A 125 -16.66 6.85 -0.29
N ASP A 126 -16.20 5.88 -1.07
CA ASP A 126 -14.79 5.66 -1.42
C ASP A 126 -13.91 5.46 -0.19
N ILE A 127 -14.45 4.76 0.81
CA ILE A 127 -13.73 4.42 2.04
C ILE A 127 -13.09 3.05 1.87
N GLN A 128 -11.81 2.93 2.21
CA GLN A 128 -11.18 1.61 2.28
C GLN A 128 -11.72 0.88 3.52
N LEU A 129 -12.55 -0.13 3.30
CA LEU A 129 -13.00 -1.05 4.33
C LEU A 129 -11.92 -2.10 4.54
N VAL A 130 -11.31 -2.09 5.71
CA VAL A 130 -10.25 -3.03 6.09
C VAL A 130 -10.79 -3.97 7.17
N THR A 131 -10.74 -5.26 6.90
CA THR A 131 -11.01 -6.31 7.88
C THR A 131 -9.67 -6.90 8.32
N ALA A 132 -9.32 -6.74 9.60
CA ALA A 132 -7.99 -7.08 10.07
C ALA A 132 -7.96 -7.65 11.49
N SER A 133 -6.88 -8.36 11.83
CA SER A 133 -6.64 -8.76 13.22
C SER A 133 -6.09 -7.61 14.05
N GLU A 134 -6.09 -7.75 15.38
CA GLU A 134 -5.75 -6.68 16.31
C GLU A 134 -4.33 -6.14 16.15
N ARG A 135 -3.40 -7.00 15.72
CA ARG A 135 -1.99 -6.63 15.51
C ARG A 135 -1.76 -5.81 14.25
N TYR A 136 -2.79 -5.60 13.43
CA TYR A 136 -2.71 -4.76 12.24
C TYR A 136 -2.26 -3.33 12.56
N PHE A 137 -2.78 -2.74 13.65
CA PHE A 137 -2.41 -1.39 14.06
C PHE A 137 -0.92 -1.30 14.43
N ASP A 138 -0.38 -2.32 15.12
CA ASP A 138 1.04 -2.41 15.51
C ASP A 138 1.95 -2.56 14.28
N ILE A 139 1.54 -3.38 13.31
CA ILE A 139 2.31 -3.61 12.08
C ILE A 139 2.34 -2.35 11.23
N LYS A 140 1.17 -1.74 10.98
CA LYS A 140 1.02 -0.52 10.17
C LYS A 140 1.39 0.77 10.91
N ASN A 141 1.79 0.68 12.19
CA ASN A 141 2.13 1.83 13.03
C ASN A 141 0.98 2.88 13.11
N LEU A 142 -0.26 2.39 13.16
CA LEU A 142 -1.45 3.23 13.26
C LEU A 142 -1.75 3.53 14.73
N ARG A 143 -1.39 4.73 15.18
CA ARG A 143 -1.66 5.21 16.54
C ARG A 143 -3.11 5.64 16.69
N ILE A 144 -3.73 5.30 17.81
CA ILE A 144 -5.11 5.68 18.12
C ILE A 144 -5.10 7.04 18.82
N ALA A 145 -5.69 8.05 18.18
CA ALA A 145 -5.81 9.40 18.74
C ALA A 145 -6.83 9.46 19.87
N VAL A 146 -7.96 8.76 19.69
CA VAL A 146 -9.10 8.80 20.60
C VAL A 146 -9.68 7.39 20.71
N GLY A 147 -9.96 6.92 21.94
CA GLY A 147 -10.50 5.59 22.19
C GLY A 147 -9.43 4.51 22.22
N ARG A 148 -9.69 3.36 21.58
CA ARG A 148 -8.76 2.22 21.56
C ARG A 148 -8.88 1.38 20.28
N ALA A 149 -7.88 0.55 20.04
CA ALA A 149 -7.97 -0.57 19.10
C ALA A 149 -8.87 -1.69 19.67
N PHE A 150 -9.36 -2.57 18.79
CA PHE A 150 -10.04 -3.80 19.23
C PHE A 150 -9.05 -4.84 19.74
N THR A 151 -9.49 -5.68 20.66
CA THR A 151 -8.70 -6.73 21.29
C THR A 151 -8.68 -8.02 20.46
N SER A 152 -7.76 -8.93 20.75
CA SER A 152 -7.75 -10.27 20.13
C SER A 152 -9.05 -11.04 20.39
N GLN A 153 -9.69 -10.83 21.55
CA GLN A 153 -10.96 -11.47 21.89
C GLN A 153 -12.11 -10.94 21.04
N GLU A 154 -12.20 -9.61 20.88
CA GLU A 154 -13.19 -8.98 20.00
C GLU A 154 -12.98 -9.40 18.54
N ASN A 155 -11.73 -9.57 18.12
CA ASN A 155 -11.39 -10.09 16.80
C ASN A 155 -11.84 -11.54 16.60
N ARG A 156 -11.51 -12.45 17.53
CA ARG A 156 -11.93 -13.85 17.44
C ARG A 156 -13.44 -14.04 17.51
N SER A 157 -14.14 -13.24 18.30
CA SER A 157 -15.60 -13.30 18.44
C SER A 157 -16.35 -12.52 17.35
N GLY A 158 -15.64 -11.82 16.46
CA GLY A 158 -16.25 -11.08 15.36
C GLY A 158 -17.16 -9.94 15.81
N VAL A 159 -16.88 -9.34 16.97
CA VAL A 159 -17.72 -8.26 17.53
C VAL A 159 -17.80 -7.11 16.52
N PRO A 160 -18.99 -6.56 16.23
CA PRO A 160 -19.13 -5.45 15.29
C PRO A 160 -18.68 -4.14 15.93
N VAL A 161 -17.36 -3.97 16.05
CA VAL A 161 -16.68 -2.72 16.44
C VAL A 161 -15.88 -2.15 15.28
N ALA A 162 -15.71 -0.84 15.24
CA ALA A 162 -14.99 -0.14 14.19
C ALA A 162 -13.98 0.86 14.76
N VAL A 163 -12.84 0.97 14.09
CA VAL A 163 -11.85 2.03 14.28
C VAL A 163 -11.81 2.86 13.00
N LEU A 164 -12.05 4.16 13.11
CA LEU A 164 -12.14 5.06 11.96
C LEU A 164 -10.80 5.74 11.68
N GLY A 165 -10.47 5.98 10.42
CA GLY A 165 -9.46 6.97 10.06
C GLY A 165 -9.97 8.41 10.28
N ASP A 166 -9.05 9.35 10.54
CA ASP A 166 -9.36 10.76 10.84
C ASP A 166 -10.25 11.42 9.77
N ALA A 167 -9.99 11.18 8.48
CA ALA A 167 -10.81 11.73 7.40
C ALA A 167 -12.25 11.21 7.40
N VAL A 168 -12.46 9.93 7.73
CA VAL A 168 -13.79 9.32 7.83
C VAL A 168 -14.53 9.89 9.05
N ALA A 169 -13.83 9.99 10.18
CA ALA A 169 -14.38 10.56 11.40
C ALA A 169 -14.85 12.01 11.18
N LYS A 170 -14.01 12.87 10.59
CA LYS A 170 -14.38 14.27 10.29
C LYS A 170 -15.55 14.38 9.32
N ARG A 171 -15.61 13.52 8.30
CA ARG A 171 -16.68 13.55 7.30
C ARG A 171 -18.03 13.15 7.89
N LEU A 172 -18.06 12.13 8.75
CA LEU A 172 -19.30 11.60 9.33
C LEU A 172 -19.70 12.35 10.61
N PHE A 173 -18.74 12.79 11.41
CA PHE A 173 -18.91 13.28 12.77
C PHE A 173 -18.43 14.72 13.01
N VAL A 174 -18.32 15.57 11.98
CA VAL A 174 -17.94 17.01 12.01
C VAL A 174 -17.71 17.59 13.43
N ASP A 175 -18.78 17.85 14.19
CA ASP A 175 -18.75 18.45 15.55
C ASP A 175 -19.26 17.51 16.66
N ARG A 176 -19.22 16.19 16.44
CA ARG A 176 -19.74 15.19 17.39
C ARG A 176 -18.65 14.21 17.76
N THR A 177 -18.68 13.74 19.01
CA THR A 177 -17.80 12.66 19.44
C THR A 177 -18.15 11.37 18.69
N PRO A 178 -17.20 10.76 17.96
CA PRO A 178 -17.45 9.55 17.19
C PRO A 178 -17.52 8.30 18.07
N LEU A 179 -16.88 8.30 19.25
CA LEU A 179 -16.87 7.16 20.17
C LEU A 179 -18.27 6.74 20.61
N ASP A 180 -18.45 5.43 20.73
CA ASP A 180 -19.68 4.73 21.12
C ASP A 180 -20.90 4.98 20.20
N ARG A 181 -20.71 5.69 19.10
CA ARG A 181 -21.71 5.82 18.05
C ARG A 181 -21.67 4.62 17.14
N SER A 182 -22.83 4.32 16.53
CA SER A 182 -22.94 3.21 15.59
C SER A 182 -22.92 3.71 14.15
N VAL A 183 -21.98 3.19 13.35
CA VAL A 183 -21.93 3.38 11.89
C VAL A 183 -22.41 2.11 11.21
N ARG A 184 -23.03 2.22 10.03
CA ARG A 184 -23.47 1.07 9.25
C ARG A 184 -22.49 0.78 8.12
N ILE A 185 -22.06 -0.48 8.03
CA ILE A 185 -21.15 -1.00 7.01
C ILE A 185 -21.80 -2.28 6.45
N GLY A 186 -22.08 -2.31 5.15
CA GLY A 186 -22.80 -3.44 4.51
C GLY A 186 -24.10 -3.84 5.20
N GLY A 187 -24.84 -2.87 5.75
CA GLY A 187 -26.10 -3.11 6.45
C GLY A 187 -25.98 -3.51 7.92
N VAL A 188 -24.79 -3.80 8.42
CA VAL A 188 -24.53 -4.16 9.83
C VAL A 188 -24.10 -2.93 10.62
N ALA A 189 -24.58 -2.82 11.87
CA ALA A 189 -24.26 -1.74 12.79
C ALA A 189 -22.97 -2.04 13.55
N TYR A 190 -21.96 -1.18 13.39
CA TYR A 190 -20.66 -1.26 14.04
C TYR A 190 -20.49 -0.14 15.05
N ARG A 191 -20.13 -0.46 16.29
CA ARG A 191 -19.84 0.55 17.32
C ARG A 191 -18.43 1.11 17.12
N VAL A 192 -18.31 2.42 17.01
CA VAL A 192 -17.01 3.10 16.91
C VAL A 192 -16.33 3.09 18.28
N ILE A 193 -15.18 2.44 18.36
CA ILE A 193 -14.40 2.33 19.61
C ILE A 193 -13.09 3.11 19.58
N GLY A 194 -12.71 3.62 18.41
CA GLY A 194 -11.48 4.39 18.25
C GLY A 194 -11.41 5.19 16.96
N VAL A 195 -10.51 6.17 16.95
CA VAL A 195 -10.13 6.96 15.78
C VAL A 195 -8.61 7.01 15.68
N VAL A 196 -8.07 6.69 14.50
CA VAL A 196 -6.63 6.74 14.23
C VAL A 196 -6.16 8.19 14.11
N GLU A 197 -4.94 8.46 14.57
CA GLU A 197 -4.24 9.73 14.33
C GLU A 197 -4.18 10.06 12.83
N LYS A 198 -4.21 11.36 12.53
CA LYS A 198 -4.15 11.89 11.17
C LYS A 198 -2.87 11.37 10.47
N GLN A 199 -3.05 10.58 9.41
CA GLN A 199 -1.93 10.04 8.62
C GLN A 199 -1.42 11.05 7.58
N GLY A 200 -2.20 12.10 7.30
CA GLY A 200 -1.89 13.10 6.29
C GLY A 200 -2.37 12.70 4.91
N SER A 201 -1.78 13.30 3.89
CA SER A 201 -2.17 13.09 2.49
C SER A 201 -0.94 13.02 1.61
N ILE A 202 -0.96 12.16 0.60
CA ILE A 202 0.06 12.15 -0.45
C ILE A 202 -0.58 12.61 -1.76
N LEU A 203 0.01 13.62 -2.41
CA LEU A 203 -0.49 14.19 -3.68
C LEU A 203 -1.97 14.57 -3.62
N GLY A 204 -2.43 15.08 -2.46
CA GLY A 204 -3.84 15.46 -2.24
C GLY A 204 -4.78 14.29 -1.91
N PHE A 205 -4.31 13.04 -1.95
CA PHE A 205 -5.09 11.86 -1.54
C PHE A 205 -4.91 11.60 -0.03
N PRO A 206 -5.98 11.65 0.78
CA PRO A 206 -5.90 11.34 2.21
C PRO A 206 -5.53 9.87 2.44
N LEU A 207 -4.55 9.63 3.31
CA LEU A 207 -4.12 8.28 3.70
C LEU A 207 -4.99 7.67 4.82
N ASP A 208 -5.85 8.48 5.42
CA ASP A 208 -6.72 8.14 6.55
C ASP A 208 -8.19 7.98 6.13
N ARG A 209 -8.43 7.70 4.84
CA ARG A 209 -9.76 7.36 4.31
C ARG A 209 -10.04 5.85 4.40
N PHE A 210 -10.01 5.32 5.61
CA PHE A 210 -10.27 3.92 5.87
C PHE A 210 -11.12 3.71 7.12
N VAL A 211 -11.71 2.52 7.22
CA VAL A 211 -12.31 1.99 8.45
C VAL A 211 -11.74 0.60 8.68
N VAL A 212 -11.27 0.34 9.91
CA VAL A 212 -10.77 -0.98 10.31
C VAL A 212 -11.79 -1.64 11.22
N VAL A 213 -12.21 -2.84 10.85
CA VAL A 213 -13.09 -3.70 11.64
C VAL A 213 -12.42 -5.06 11.85
N PRO A 214 -12.85 -5.86 12.83
CA PRO A 214 -12.21 -7.14 13.07
C PRO A 214 -12.39 -8.13 11.91
N ALA A 215 -11.36 -8.94 11.67
CA ALA A 215 -11.29 -9.89 10.54
C ALA A 215 -12.38 -10.96 10.56
N MET A 216 -12.89 -11.33 11.74
CA MET A 216 -14.00 -12.29 11.86
C MET A 216 -15.38 -11.61 11.93
N SER A 217 -15.45 -10.29 11.78
CA SER A 217 -16.74 -9.58 11.79
C SER A 217 -17.53 -9.81 10.49
N PRO A 218 -18.85 -9.54 10.46
CA PRO A 218 -19.68 -9.74 9.27
C PRO A 218 -19.18 -9.03 8.00
N ALA A 219 -18.44 -7.94 8.14
CA ALA A 219 -17.81 -7.20 7.05
C ALA A 219 -16.79 -8.04 6.26
N GLN A 220 -16.25 -9.12 6.81
CA GLN A 220 -15.36 -10.02 6.06
C GLN A 220 -16.05 -10.55 4.81
N ASN A 221 -17.35 -10.84 4.88
CA ASN A 221 -18.14 -11.34 3.74
C ASN A 221 -18.37 -10.28 2.65
N LEU A 222 -18.17 -8.99 2.97
CA LEU A 222 -18.23 -7.91 1.99
C LEU A 222 -16.93 -7.81 1.20
N VAL A 223 -15.81 -8.24 1.80
CA VAL A 223 -14.45 -8.09 1.25
C VAL A 223 -13.98 -9.38 0.58
N ASN A 224 -14.32 -10.54 1.16
CA ASN A 224 -13.91 -11.83 0.65
C ASN A 224 -14.92 -12.95 0.98
N PRO A 225 -14.92 -14.04 0.19
CA PRO A 225 -15.64 -15.26 0.55
C PRO A 225 -15.18 -15.82 1.90
N PRO A 226 -16.04 -16.57 2.61
CA PRO A 226 -15.68 -17.21 3.87
C PRO A 226 -14.39 -18.04 3.77
N GLY A 227 -13.50 -17.89 4.75
CA GLY A 227 -12.24 -18.63 4.83
C GLY A 227 -11.09 -18.07 3.99
N VAL A 228 -11.32 -17.01 3.20
CA VAL A 228 -10.31 -16.36 2.35
C VAL A 228 -9.80 -15.06 2.99
N LEU A 229 -8.50 -14.78 2.80
CA LEU A 229 -7.87 -13.51 3.14
C LEU A 229 -7.04 -12.96 1.96
N ASP A 230 -6.80 -11.64 1.95
CA ASP A 230 -5.97 -11.01 0.90
C ASP A 230 -4.48 -10.99 1.22
N ALA A 231 -4.15 -10.80 2.49
CA ALA A 231 -2.77 -10.71 2.96
C ALA A 231 -2.59 -11.23 4.40
N LEU A 232 -1.55 -12.04 4.59
CA LEU A 232 -0.91 -12.22 5.89
C LEU A 232 0.25 -11.22 5.96
N LEU A 233 0.21 -10.33 6.93
CA LEU A 233 1.29 -9.41 7.24
C LEU A 233 2.19 -10.04 8.28
N VAL A 234 3.50 -9.90 8.08
CA VAL A 234 4.52 -10.38 9.02
C VAL A 234 5.56 -9.28 9.19
N LYS A 235 5.73 -8.81 10.42
CA LYS A 235 6.71 -7.80 10.81
C LYS A 235 7.77 -8.42 11.70
N ALA A 236 9.02 -8.32 11.29
CA ALA A 236 10.18 -8.78 12.04
C ALA A 236 10.88 -7.60 12.75
N GLN A 237 11.79 -7.90 13.69
CA GLN A 237 12.59 -6.85 14.35
C GLN A 237 13.73 -6.39 13.45
N SER A 238 14.33 -7.32 12.69
CA SER A 238 15.44 -7.04 11.79
C SER A 238 15.18 -7.49 10.35
N GLU A 239 15.98 -6.98 9.41
CA GLU A 239 15.95 -7.44 8.01
C GLU A 239 16.35 -8.92 7.89
N GLY A 240 17.33 -9.37 8.70
CA GLY A 240 17.75 -10.77 8.73
C GLY A 240 16.62 -11.71 9.11
N GLU A 241 15.92 -11.42 10.21
CA GLU A 241 14.74 -12.19 10.64
C GLU A 241 13.60 -12.10 9.63
N MET A 242 13.40 -10.96 8.97
CA MET A 242 12.39 -10.83 7.91
C MET A 242 12.70 -11.80 6.77
N ARG A 243 13.96 -11.89 6.33
CA ARG A 243 14.38 -12.78 5.24
C ARG A 243 14.23 -14.25 5.65
N GLU A 244 14.64 -14.61 6.86
CA GLU A 244 14.44 -15.95 7.39
C GLU A 244 12.95 -16.33 7.46
N ALA A 245 12.11 -15.42 7.97
CA ALA A 245 10.67 -15.61 8.03
C ALA A 245 10.03 -15.73 6.62
N MET A 246 10.56 -15.02 5.63
CA MET A 246 10.13 -15.15 4.23
C MET A 246 10.47 -16.54 3.67
N GLU A 247 11.66 -17.06 3.91
CA GLU A 247 12.07 -18.39 3.46
C GLU A 247 11.19 -19.49 4.08
N VAL A 248 10.91 -19.39 5.38
CA VAL A 248 10.01 -20.32 6.09
C VAL A 248 8.59 -20.21 5.53
N ALA A 249 8.06 -18.99 5.37
CA ALA A 249 6.73 -18.76 4.82
C ALA A 249 6.61 -19.31 3.40
N GLU A 250 7.64 -19.13 2.57
CA GLU A 250 7.70 -19.69 1.22
C GLU A 250 7.65 -21.22 1.25
N GLY A 251 8.49 -21.86 2.07
CA GLY A 251 8.53 -23.32 2.20
C GLY A 251 7.18 -23.92 2.62
N VAL A 252 6.54 -23.33 3.64
CA VAL A 252 5.21 -23.74 4.10
C VAL A 252 4.17 -23.58 2.99
N MET A 253 4.15 -22.43 2.31
CA MET A 253 3.18 -22.15 1.27
C MET A 253 3.38 -23.04 0.03
N ARG A 254 4.62 -23.31 -0.38
CA ARG A 254 4.93 -24.25 -1.47
C ARG A 254 4.46 -25.65 -1.13
N SER A 255 4.68 -26.11 0.10
CA SER A 255 4.18 -27.40 0.58
C SER A 255 2.65 -27.48 0.54
N ARG A 256 1.96 -26.49 1.13
CA ARG A 256 0.49 -26.43 1.16
C ARG A 256 -0.15 -26.31 -0.22
N HIS A 257 0.52 -25.62 -1.14
CA HIS A 257 0.08 -25.48 -2.52
C HIS A 257 0.54 -26.63 -3.43
N HIS A 258 1.22 -27.64 -2.87
CA HIS A 258 1.72 -28.82 -3.57
C HIS A 258 2.61 -28.46 -4.77
N LEU A 259 3.44 -27.42 -4.63
CA LEU A 259 4.31 -26.94 -5.68
C LEU A 259 5.56 -27.81 -5.81
N ARG A 260 5.90 -28.17 -7.05
CA ARG A 260 7.14 -28.91 -7.35
C ARG A 260 8.37 -28.00 -7.21
N PRO A 261 9.57 -28.52 -6.95
CA PRO A 261 10.80 -27.73 -6.85
C PRO A 261 11.03 -26.78 -8.03
N ASN A 262 10.77 -27.24 -9.26
CA ASN A 262 10.97 -26.45 -10.48
C ASN A 262 9.74 -25.60 -10.88
N GLN A 263 8.70 -25.54 -10.05
CA GLN A 263 7.50 -24.77 -10.33
C GLN A 263 7.56 -23.41 -9.65
N ASP A 264 7.20 -22.37 -10.41
CA ASP A 264 7.10 -21.00 -9.91
C ASP A 264 6.04 -20.87 -8.81
N ASN A 265 6.27 -19.93 -7.90
CA ASN A 265 5.31 -19.60 -6.85
C ASN A 265 4.00 -19.05 -7.45
N ASN A 266 2.89 -19.60 -6.96
CA ASN A 266 1.54 -19.10 -7.24
C ASN A 266 1.03 -18.15 -6.13
N PHE A 267 1.95 -17.59 -5.35
CA PHE A 267 1.74 -16.56 -4.33
C PHE A 267 2.92 -15.58 -4.39
N VAL A 268 2.85 -14.49 -3.64
CA VAL A 268 3.88 -13.44 -3.60
C VAL A 268 4.16 -13.07 -2.16
N LEU A 269 5.44 -12.95 -1.82
CA LEU A 269 5.92 -12.32 -0.60
C LEU A 269 6.35 -10.89 -0.94
N ALA A 270 5.45 -9.93 -0.72
CA ALA A 270 5.66 -8.54 -1.10
C ALA A 270 6.32 -7.76 0.04
N THR A 271 7.48 -7.15 -0.23
CA THR A 271 8.21 -6.27 0.69
C THR A 271 8.19 -4.83 0.18
N SER A 272 8.58 -3.87 1.04
CA SER A 272 8.77 -2.47 0.64
C SER A 272 9.84 -2.32 -0.46
N GLU A 273 10.97 -3.02 -0.34
CA GLU A 273 12.05 -3.00 -1.34
C GLU A 273 11.65 -3.67 -2.66
N GLY A 274 10.86 -4.75 -2.59
CA GLY A 274 10.37 -5.45 -3.78
C GLY A 274 9.49 -4.57 -4.67
N VAL A 275 8.81 -3.57 -4.11
CA VAL A 275 8.03 -2.57 -4.87
C VAL A 275 8.95 -1.57 -5.60
N GLN A 276 10.18 -1.35 -5.15
CA GLN A 276 11.12 -0.42 -5.79
C GLN A 276 11.76 -0.98 -7.07
N ARG A 277 11.64 -2.29 -7.32
CA ARG A 277 12.19 -2.97 -8.50
C ARG A 277 11.22 -3.03 -9.69
N PHE A 278 10.02 -2.45 -9.56
CA PHE A 278 9.04 -2.28 -10.63
C PHE A 278 9.01 -0.82 -11.11
#